data_AF-A0A2V7YSM9-F1
#
_entry.id   AF-A0A2V7YSM9-F1
#
_cell.length_a   1.000
_cell.length_b   1.000
_cell.length_c   1.000
_cell.angle_alpha   90.00
_cell.angle_beta   90.00
_cell.angle_gamma   90.00
#
_symmetry.space_group_name_H-M   'P 1'
#
loop_
_entity.id
_entity.type
_entity.pdbx_description
1 polymer ?
#
loop_
_entity_poly.entity_id
_entity_poly.type
_entity_poly.pdbx_seq_one_letter_code
_entity_poly.pdbx_strand_id
1 'polypeptide(L)'
;MSHFDLSRSQALWNRSHLALESDEVLTQILDRGELEAWREIYRLASGPGEEAAKLRRRILRICQTVPLSFPHLFIAAMGALGERVEPYPSVPPPADDLA
;
A
#
# COMPACT_ATOMS: atom_id res chain seq x y z
N MET A 1 -0.53 -20.71 5.98
CA MET A 1 0.30 -19.53 6.32
C MET A 1 -0.11 -19.04 7.68
N SER A 2 0.85 -18.74 8.56
CA SER A 2 0.57 -18.14 9.88
C SER A 2 0.12 -16.68 9.69
N HIS A 3 -0.89 -16.26 10.44
CA HIS A 3 -1.34 -14.87 10.51
C HIS A 3 -0.34 -14.07 11.33
N PHE A 4 0.13 -12.93 10.81
CA PHE A 4 0.95 -12.01 11.60
C PHE A 4 0.04 -11.04 12.34
N ASP A 5 0.28 -10.81 13.63
CA ASP A 5 -0.47 -9.82 14.39
C ASP A 5 0.09 -8.43 14.14
N LEU A 6 -0.63 -7.64 13.35
CA LEU A 6 -0.24 -6.27 12.97
C LEU A 6 -0.06 -5.33 14.16
N SER A 7 -0.72 -5.59 15.29
CA SER A 7 -0.54 -4.78 16.50
C SER A 7 0.89 -4.88 17.07
N ARG A 8 1.65 -5.91 16.67
CA ARG A 8 3.03 -6.15 17.09
C ARG A 8 4.07 -5.58 16.13
N SER A 9 3.65 -4.95 15.04
CA SER A 9 4.58 -4.30 14.10
C SER A 9 5.32 -3.16 14.80
N GLN A 10 6.64 -3.11 14.67
CA GLN A 10 7.47 -2.03 15.21
C GLN A 10 7.15 -0.69 14.56
N ALA A 11 6.51 -0.67 13.39
CA ALA A 11 5.99 0.56 12.79
C ALA A 11 5.00 1.29 13.71
N LEU A 12 4.32 0.56 14.60
CA LEU A 12 3.30 1.06 15.51
C LEU A 12 3.80 1.21 16.95
N TRP A 13 5.12 1.26 17.18
CA TRP A 13 5.74 1.30 18.52
C TRP A 13 5.18 2.40 19.44
N ASN A 14 4.67 3.50 18.88
CA ASN A 14 4.10 4.63 19.60
C ASN A 14 2.56 4.59 19.68
N ARG A 15 1.93 3.45 19.37
CA ARG A 15 0.48 3.26 19.36
C ARG A 15 0.05 2.21 20.39
N SER A 16 -1.07 2.49 21.04
CA SER A 16 -1.70 1.59 22.01
C SER A 16 -2.76 0.67 21.39
N HIS A 17 -3.20 0.94 20.16
CA HIS A 17 -4.26 0.18 19.47
C HIS A 17 -4.04 0.14 17.95
N LEU A 18 -4.39 -0.99 17.32
CA LEU A 18 -4.39 -1.16 15.87
C LEU A 18 -5.73 -0.71 15.28
N ALA A 19 -5.75 0.44 14.61
CA ALA A 19 -6.91 0.98 13.89
C ALA A 19 -6.62 1.03 12.39
N LEU A 20 -6.79 -0.09 11.67
CA LEU A 20 -6.49 -0.17 10.23
C LEU A 20 -7.39 0.71 9.36
N GLU A 21 -8.55 1.11 9.88
CA GLU A 21 -9.44 2.12 9.31
C GLU A 21 -8.81 3.53 9.27
N SER A 22 -7.77 3.79 10.08
CA SER A 22 -7.01 5.04 10.04
C SER A 22 -5.99 5.03 8.90
N ASP A 23 -6.05 6.03 8.03
CA ASP A 23 -5.05 6.21 6.97
C ASP A 23 -3.66 6.50 7.54
N GLU A 24 -3.56 7.10 8.73
CA GLU A 24 -2.27 7.32 9.39
C GLU A 24 -1.61 6.00 9.81
N VAL A 25 -2.37 5.10 10.44
CA VAL A 25 -1.88 3.76 10.86
C VAL A 25 -1.50 2.94 9.63
N LEU A 26 -2.36 2.93 8.60
CA LEU A 26 -2.08 2.22 7.36
C LEU A 26 -0.82 2.77 6.69
N THR A 27 -0.65 4.09 6.64
CA THR A 27 0.56 4.75 6.11
C THR A 27 1.82 4.32 6.85
N GLN A 28 1.79 4.31 8.19
CA GLN A 28 2.94 3.89 9.00
C GLN A 28 3.34 2.44 8.72
N ILE A 29 2.36 1.54 8.60
CA ILE A 29 2.62 0.13 8.24
C ILE A 29 3.21 0.04 6.84
N LEU A 30 2.66 0.75 5.85
CA LEU A 30 3.16 0.70 4.47
C LEU A 30 4.58 1.30 4.35
N ASP A 31 4.91 2.33 5.13
CA ASP A 31 6.21 3.00 5.04
C ASP A 31 7.30 2.32 5.88
N ARG A 32 6.96 1.87 7.10
CA ARG A 32 7.93 1.43 8.12
C ARG A 32 7.69 0.01 8.63
N GLY A 33 6.64 -0.67 8.14
CA GLY A 33 6.30 -2.02 8.54
C GLY A 33 7.34 -3.05 8.11
N GLU A 34 7.42 -4.13 8.87
CA GLU A 34 8.24 -5.29 8.51
C GLU A 34 7.56 -6.10 7.40
N LEU A 35 8.33 -6.97 6.77
CA LEU A 35 7.84 -7.80 5.66
C LEU A 35 6.62 -8.66 6.06
N GLU A 36 6.57 -9.13 7.30
CA GLU A 36 5.44 -9.88 7.86
C GLU A 36 4.18 -9.01 7.95
N ALA A 37 4.32 -7.74 8.35
CA ALA A 37 3.21 -6.80 8.38
C ALA A 37 2.70 -6.50 6.96
N TRP A 38 3.60 -6.30 6.00
CA TRP A 38 3.22 -6.11 4.59
C TRP A 38 2.52 -7.32 4.00
N ARG A 39 3.01 -8.54 4.31
CA ARG A 39 2.36 -9.79 3.90
C ARG A 39 0.96 -9.91 4.49
N GLU A 40 0.77 -9.49 5.73
CA GLU A 40 -0.54 -9.52 6.37
C GLU A 40 -1.51 -8.50 5.74
N ILE A 41 -1.05 -7.27 5.46
CA ILE A 41 -1.85 -6.28 4.71
C ILE A 41 -2.23 -6.82 3.33
N TYR A 42 -1.29 -7.43 2.61
CA TYR A 42 -1.58 -8.05 1.31
C TYR A 42 -2.62 -9.18 1.44
N ARG A 43 -2.48 -10.03 2.46
CA ARG A 43 -3.45 -11.11 2.75
C ARG A 43 -4.84 -10.55 2.98
N LEU A 44 -4.98 -9.51 3.81
CA LEU A 44 -6.26 -8.83 4.05
C LEU A 44 -6.83 -8.23 2.76
N ALA A 45 -5.99 -7.58 1.96
CA ALA A 45 -6.36 -6.96 0.69
C ALA A 45 -6.76 -7.98 -0.40
N SER A 46 -6.21 -9.20 -0.34
CA SER A 46 -6.55 -10.32 -1.22
C SER A 46 -7.85 -11.04 -0.84
N GLY A 47 -8.43 -10.71 0.32
CA GLY A 47 -9.68 -11.29 0.78
C GLY A 47 -10.86 -11.02 -0.17
N PRO A 48 -11.90 -11.86 -0.12
CA PRO A 48 -13.14 -11.58 -0.84
C PRO A 48 -13.93 -10.46 -0.15
N GLY A 49 -14.78 -9.77 -0.92
CA GLY A 49 -15.77 -8.83 -0.40
C GLY A 49 -15.33 -7.37 -0.37
N GLU A 50 -16.27 -6.53 0.09
CA GLU A 50 -16.18 -5.08 -0.03
C GLU A 50 -15.09 -4.47 0.87
N GLU A 51 -14.82 -5.06 2.03
CA GLU A 51 -13.79 -4.55 2.95
C GLU A 51 -12.37 -4.72 2.37
N ALA A 52 -12.10 -5.84 1.71
CA ALA A 52 -10.83 -6.03 1.01
C ALA A 52 -10.70 -5.05 -0.17
N ALA A 53 -11.78 -4.82 -0.93
CA ALA A 53 -11.79 -3.84 -2.02
C ALA A 53 -11.58 -2.41 -1.50
N LYS A 54 -12.22 -2.02 -0.39
CA LYS A 54 -11.99 -0.74 0.28
C LYS A 54 -10.54 -0.59 0.72
N LEU A 55 -9.94 -1.63 1.30
CA LEU A 55 -8.53 -1.62 1.70
C LEU A 55 -7.60 -1.38 0.50
N ARG A 56 -7.81 -2.10 -0.61
CA ARG A 56 -7.00 -1.90 -1.82
C ARG A 56 -7.09 -0.47 -2.37
N ARG A 57 -8.31 0.08 -2.46
CA ARG A 57 -8.52 1.48 -2.88
C ARG A 57 -7.85 2.49 -1.96
N ARG A 58 -7.87 2.25 -0.64
CA ARG A 58 -7.18 3.10 0.33
C ARG A 58 -5.66 3.02 0.18
N ILE A 59 -5.10 1.83 0.00
CA ILE A 59 -3.66 1.66 -0.25
C ILE A 59 -3.25 2.44 -1.51
N LEU A 60 -3.99 2.32 -2.61
CA LEU A 60 -3.72 3.07 -3.84
C LEU A 60 -3.75 4.58 -3.61
N ARG A 61 -4.78 5.09 -2.93
CA ARG A 61 -4.87 6.52 -2.58
C ARG A 61 -3.65 6.97 -1.80
N ILE A 62 -3.28 6.26 -0.73
CA ILE A 62 -2.12 6.61 0.11
C ILE A 62 -0.85 6.64 -0.75
N CYS A 63 -0.63 5.65 -1.61
CA CYS A 63 0.56 5.60 -2.48
C CYS A 63 0.62 6.75 -3.50
N GLN A 64 -0.52 7.38 -3.81
CA GLN A 64 -0.61 8.51 -4.74
C GLN A 64 -0.50 9.87 -4.02
N THR A 65 -0.85 9.95 -2.73
CA THR A 65 -0.96 11.22 -2.00
C THR A 65 0.07 11.40 -0.89
N VAL A 66 0.75 10.34 -0.48
CA VAL A 66 1.73 10.35 0.62
C VAL A 66 3.10 9.91 0.08
N PRO A 67 4.19 10.61 0.42
CA PRO A 67 5.53 10.19 0.05
C PRO A 67 5.95 8.97 0.88
N LEU A 68 5.61 7.78 0.39
CA LEU A 68 6.08 6.51 0.96
C LEU A 68 7.48 6.17 0.43
N SER A 69 8.20 5.33 1.18
CA SER A 69 9.49 4.78 0.75
C SER A 69 9.38 3.88 -0.49
N PHE A 70 8.29 3.11 -0.60
CA PHE A 70 8.10 2.11 -1.68
C PHE A 70 6.68 2.10 -2.29
N PRO A 71 6.15 3.24 -2.78
CA PRO A 71 4.76 3.33 -3.25
C PRO A 71 4.48 2.39 -4.44
N HIS A 72 5.42 2.24 -5.37
CA HIS A 72 5.24 1.40 -6.57
C HIS A 72 5.13 -0.09 -6.27
N LEU A 73 5.77 -0.57 -5.19
CA LEU A 73 5.61 -1.95 -4.73
C LEU A 73 4.14 -2.24 -4.42
N PHE A 74 3.51 -1.36 -3.64
CA PHE A 74 2.12 -1.52 -3.23
C PHE A 74 1.15 -1.27 -4.39
N ILE A 75 1.42 -0.27 -5.25
CA ILE A 75 0.62 -0.02 -6.45
C ILE A 75 0.59 -1.26 -7.35
N ALA A 76 1.75 -1.85 -7.64
CA ALA A 76 1.84 -3.07 -8.45
C ALA A 76 1.09 -4.23 -7.79
N ALA A 77 1.23 -4.40 -6.47
CA ALA A 77 0.52 -5.42 -5.72
C ALA A 77 -1.01 -5.26 -5.76
N MET A 78 -1.53 -4.03 -5.62
CA MET A 78 -2.97 -3.77 -5.71
C MET A 78 -3.49 -3.95 -7.14
N GLY A 79 -2.70 -3.57 -8.15
CA GLY A 79 -3.01 -3.85 -9.56
C GLY A 79 -3.11 -5.35 -9.85
N ALA A 80 -2.19 -6.16 -9.29
CA ALA A 80 -2.24 -7.62 -9.40
C ALA A 80 -3.48 -8.23 -8.72
N LEU A 81 -4.05 -7.57 -7.70
CA LEU A 81 -5.30 -7.95 -7.04
C LEU A 81 -6.56 -7.42 -7.75
N GLY A 82 -6.41 -6.79 -8.92
CA GLY A 82 -7.51 -6.36 -9.78
C GLY A 82 -7.98 -4.92 -9.58
N GLU A 83 -7.27 -4.10 -8.79
CA GLU A 83 -7.56 -2.67 -8.77
C GLU A 83 -7.15 -1.98 -10.07
N ARG A 84 -7.92 -0.97 -10.46
CA ARG A 84 -7.54 -0.10 -11.58
C ARG A 84 -6.47 0.87 -11.10
N VAL A 85 -5.26 0.68 -11.62
CA VAL A 85 -4.19 1.66 -11.51
C VAL A 85 -4.26 2.50 -12.77
N GLU A 86 -4.65 3.78 -12.62
CA GLU A 86 -4.55 4.74 -13.73
C GLU A 86 -3.10 4.72 -14.25
N PRO A 87 -2.89 4.63 -15.57
CA PRO A 87 -1.55 4.55 -16.12
C PRO A 87 -0.76 5.78 -15.70
N TYR A 88 0.56 5.58 -15.52
CA TYR A 88 1.49 6.69 -15.50
C TYR A 88 1.19 7.61 -16.70
N PRO A 89 1.14 8.95 -16.52
CA PRO A 89 1.01 9.83 -17.67
C PRO A 89 2.10 9.47 -18.67
N SER A 90 1.76 9.32 -19.95
CA SER A 90 2.79 9.03 -20.95
C SER A 90 3.76 10.19 -20.94
N VAL A 91 4.97 9.96 -20.44
CA VAL A 91 6.05 10.93 -20.60
C VAL A 91 6.37 10.92 -22.10
N PRO A 92 6.22 12.03 -22.82
CA PRO A 92 6.71 12.09 -24.19
C PRO A 92 8.19 11.70 -24.17
N PRO A 93 8.69 10.96 -25.18
CA PRO A 93 10.12 10.76 -25.29
C PRO A 93 10.81 12.13 -25.22
N PRO A 94 11.99 12.25 -24.57
CA PRO A 94 12.73 13.51 -24.62
C PRO A 94 12.80 13.95 -26.08
N ALA A 95 12.45 15.21 -26.35
CA ALA A 95 12.71 15.76 -27.66
C ALA A 95 14.20 15.57 -27.92
N ASP A 96 14.55 14.90 -29.02
CA ASP A 96 15.94 14.79 -29.45
C ASP A 96 16.42 16.22 -29.77
N ASP A 97 16.85 16.95 -28.75
CA ASP A 97 17.55 18.22 -28.85
C ASP A 97 19.05 17.97 -29.13
N LEU A 98 19.35 16.93 -29.92
CA LEU A 98 20.67 16.66 -30.46
C LEU A 98 20.55 16.56 -31.98
N ALA A 99 20.58 17.74 -32.59
CA ALA A 99 20.88 17.96 -34.00
C ALA A 99 22.30 17.48 -34.36
#